data_AF-A0AAY4E1G1-F1
#
_entry.id   AF-A0AAY4E1G1-F1
#
_cell.length_a   1.000
_cell.length_b   1.000
_cell.length_c   1.000
_cell.angle_alpha   90.00
_cell.angle_beta   90.00
_cell.angle_gamma   90.00
#
_symmetry.space_group_name_H-M   'P 1'
#
loop_
_entity.id
_entity.type
_entity.pdbx_description
1 polymer ?
#
loop_
_entity_poly.entity_id
_entity_poly.type
_entity_poly.pdbx_seq_one_letter_code
_entity_poly.pdbx_strand_id
1 'polypeptide(L)'
;MFITTYMSKNGKKTEGSSIFTWFFVLALLGVWTSVGFVWFDLVDYDSVVDTLAIYDVDGDGHFGVEDAKVLLGEYFFPLSARIEARLHSRTCGCVQSERRIVIPWQQSGSACYCQYFYTLLSFKAKKKKPKLLNKFDKTIKSDIDAAEKLRKKGKVEEALRAFESLVQKYPHSPRSRYGKAQSEDDLAEKLRSNEMLLKAVNTYREAAELPEAPEALVKDALKRRAERQQFLGRMRGALGTLQLLVQTFPDDVSLQNDLGVAYLLVGDNSGAKKVYEEVLAKVPGDGFAKVHYGFILKSENKIAESIPFLREGLESGAPGTDDGRFYFHLGDALQRVGDQSAYHWYDLGHKHGHFASVWQRSLYNVKGLKAQPWWTPKETGYGDLVKTLERNWLTIRDEALSVMNTTSGLFVPEDENLRETGSWGQFTLWQQGRKSASSCQSVPKTCALMERYPEAIGCKRGQIKFSVMQPGTHVWPHTGPTNCRLRMHLGLVVPKGCKIRCTTDTREWEEGKVLIFDDSFEHEVWQEADTYRLIFIVDVWHPELSHSQRQSLSPI
;
A
#
# COMPACT_ATOMS: atom_id res chain seq x y z
N MET A 1 42.14 -0.23 -90.61
CA MET A 1 40.98 0.54 -91.10
C MET A 1 40.91 1.80 -90.24
N PHE A 2 41.06 2.99 -90.82
CA PHE A 2 41.01 4.26 -90.09
C PHE A 2 39.56 4.74 -89.95
N ILE A 3 39.23 5.35 -88.80
CA ILE A 3 38.25 6.44 -88.54
C ILE A 3 37.99 6.51 -87.02
N THR A 4 38.52 7.57 -86.40
CA THR A 4 37.90 8.45 -85.36
C THR A 4 36.83 7.86 -84.43
N THR A 5 36.85 8.01 -83.09
CA THR A 5 37.64 8.83 -82.13
C THR A 5 37.47 8.19 -80.70
N TYR A 6 37.92 8.67 -79.52
CA TYR A 6 38.44 9.97 -79.06
C TYR A 6 39.53 9.78 -77.95
N MET A 7 40.15 10.88 -77.53
CA MET A 7 41.10 11.05 -76.41
C MET A 7 40.41 11.04 -75.01
N SER A 8 41.04 10.93 -73.83
CA SER A 8 42.37 10.50 -73.35
C SER A 8 42.44 10.63 -71.80
N LYS A 9 43.36 9.90 -71.14
CA LYS A 9 43.96 10.14 -69.80
C LYS A 9 43.12 10.02 -68.49
N ASN A 10 43.52 9.02 -67.71
CA ASN A 10 43.95 9.07 -66.29
C ASN A 10 43.01 9.60 -65.18
N GLY A 11 42.86 8.78 -64.12
CA GLY A 11 42.94 9.30 -62.75
C GLY A 11 42.17 8.55 -61.66
N LYS A 12 42.81 7.57 -61.02
CA LYS A 12 42.33 6.88 -59.79
C LYS A 12 41.81 7.83 -58.70
N LYS A 13 40.73 7.44 -58.02
CA LYS A 13 40.44 7.62 -56.57
C LYS A 13 39.39 6.57 -56.17
N THR A 14 39.76 5.45 -55.54
CA THR A 14 39.72 5.25 -54.07
C THR A 14 38.38 5.65 -53.43
N GLU A 15 37.39 4.75 -53.49
CA GLU A 15 36.17 4.86 -52.68
C GLU A 15 36.46 4.38 -51.26
N GLY A 16 36.73 5.34 -50.36
CA GLY A 16 36.61 5.11 -48.93
C GLY A 16 35.13 5.18 -48.55
N SER A 17 34.62 4.15 -47.86
CA SER A 17 33.29 4.21 -47.23
C SER A 17 33.26 5.37 -46.24
N SER A 18 32.55 6.44 -46.60
CA SER A 18 32.62 7.71 -45.87
C SER A 18 32.19 7.55 -44.42
N ILE A 19 33.06 7.95 -43.50
CA ILE A 19 32.80 8.03 -42.05
C ILE A 19 31.51 8.84 -41.78
N PHE A 20 31.19 9.79 -42.65
CA PHE A 20 29.98 10.62 -42.61
C PHE A 20 28.68 9.80 -42.67
N THR A 21 28.65 8.69 -43.41
CA THR A 21 27.46 7.84 -43.56
C THR A 21 27.17 7.07 -42.27
N TRP A 22 28.21 6.60 -41.58
CA TRP A 22 28.06 5.93 -40.27
C TRP A 22 27.63 6.90 -39.17
N PHE A 23 28.13 8.14 -39.18
CA PHE A 23 27.66 9.18 -38.25
C PHE A 23 26.16 9.47 -38.41
N PHE A 24 25.64 9.50 -39.63
CA PHE A 24 24.20 9.71 -39.86
C PHE A 24 23.34 8.53 -39.38
N VAL A 25 23.81 7.29 -39.58
CA VAL A 25 23.12 6.09 -39.08
C VAL A 25 23.13 6.03 -37.54
N LEU A 26 24.27 6.36 -36.91
CA LEU A 26 24.37 6.43 -35.44
C LEU A 26 23.55 7.60 -34.86
N ALA A 27 23.46 8.73 -35.54
CA ALA A 27 22.61 9.84 -35.13
C ALA A 27 21.12 9.49 -35.22
N LEU A 28 20.69 8.81 -36.29
CA LEU A 28 19.30 8.34 -36.43
C LEU A 28 18.94 7.25 -35.42
N LEU A 29 19.86 6.33 -35.12
CA LEU A 29 19.72 5.38 -34.01
C LEU A 29 19.65 6.11 -32.66
N GLY A 30 20.49 7.12 -32.44
CA GLY A 30 20.48 7.95 -31.24
C GLY A 30 19.15 8.69 -31.02
N VAL A 31 18.56 9.22 -32.10
CA VAL A 31 17.22 9.85 -32.09
C VAL A 31 16.13 8.81 -31.86
N TRP A 32 16.23 7.59 -32.41
CA TRP A 32 15.28 6.51 -32.12
C TRP A 32 15.39 5.99 -30.68
N THR A 33 16.60 5.93 -30.12
CA THR A 33 16.78 5.59 -28.69
C THR A 33 16.31 6.69 -27.76
N SER A 34 16.44 7.98 -28.12
CA SER A 34 15.92 9.07 -27.29
C SER A 34 14.40 9.23 -27.37
N VAL A 35 13.79 9.01 -28.54
CA VAL A 35 12.32 8.88 -28.67
C VAL A 35 11.84 7.64 -27.91
N GLY A 36 12.59 6.54 -27.93
CA GLY A 36 12.35 5.37 -27.09
C GLY A 36 12.40 5.69 -25.60
N PHE A 37 13.41 6.44 -25.15
CA PHE A 37 13.58 6.85 -23.75
C PHE A 37 12.37 7.69 -23.27
N VAL A 38 11.96 8.68 -24.06
CA VAL A 38 10.80 9.56 -23.76
C VAL A 38 9.45 8.81 -23.80
N TRP A 39 9.37 7.64 -24.42
CA TRP A 39 8.17 6.79 -24.43
C TRP A 39 8.20 5.64 -23.41
N PHE A 40 9.36 5.35 -22.81
CA PHE A 40 9.58 4.27 -21.85
C PHE A 40 10.03 4.75 -20.46
N ASP A 41 9.69 5.99 -20.07
CA ASP A 41 9.62 6.42 -18.66
C ASP A 41 8.48 5.68 -17.94
N LEU A 42 8.72 4.39 -17.72
CA LEU A 42 7.84 3.43 -17.08
C LEU A 42 8.07 3.49 -15.56
N VAL A 43 7.59 4.60 -14.99
CA VAL A 43 7.67 4.96 -13.56
C VAL A 43 9.09 5.27 -13.08
N ASP A 44 9.45 6.55 -13.18
CA ASP A 44 10.43 7.17 -12.29
C ASP A 44 9.91 7.09 -10.85
N TYR A 45 10.35 6.04 -10.14
CA TYR A 45 10.07 5.81 -8.71
C TYR A 45 10.89 6.75 -7.83
N ASP A 46 12.16 6.96 -8.20
CA ASP A 46 13.15 7.59 -7.33
C ASP A 46 12.82 9.08 -7.07
N SER A 47 12.19 9.80 -8.01
CA SER A 47 11.74 11.19 -7.78
C SER A 47 10.47 11.36 -6.95
N VAL A 48 9.80 10.26 -6.55
CA VAL A 48 8.62 10.31 -5.67
C VAL A 48 8.96 9.82 -4.27
N VAL A 49 9.82 8.81 -4.16
CA VAL A 49 10.17 8.11 -2.90
C VAL A 49 10.52 9.07 -1.75
N ASP A 50 11.40 10.06 -1.96
CA ASP A 50 11.83 11.00 -0.91
C ASP A 50 10.73 11.93 -0.37
N THR A 51 9.63 12.14 -1.11
CA THR A 51 8.53 13.04 -0.68
C THR A 51 7.40 12.30 0.04
N LEU A 52 7.47 10.96 0.09
CA LEU A 52 6.36 10.11 0.49
C LEU A 52 6.52 9.46 1.87
N ALA A 53 7.66 9.64 2.55
CA ALA A 53 8.06 9.00 3.82
C ALA A 53 7.11 9.18 5.03
N ILE A 54 5.96 9.81 4.82
CA ILE A 54 4.92 10.13 5.81
C ILE A 54 3.67 9.23 5.63
N TYR A 55 3.51 8.60 4.46
CA TYR A 55 2.55 7.52 4.20
C TYR A 55 3.20 6.14 4.20
N ASP A 56 4.47 6.10 4.55
CA ASP A 56 5.17 4.91 5.01
C ASP A 56 4.41 4.31 6.21
N VAL A 57 3.56 3.33 5.94
CA VAL A 57 2.86 2.56 6.99
C VAL A 57 3.81 1.51 7.58
N ASP A 58 5.03 1.36 7.02
CA ASP A 58 5.94 0.27 7.36
C ASP A 58 7.31 0.60 7.98
N GLY A 59 7.69 1.87 8.08
CA GLY A 59 8.94 2.30 8.72
C GLY A 59 10.19 1.86 7.94
N ASP A 60 10.15 1.93 6.61
CA ASP A 60 11.32 1.77 5.76
C ASP A 60 11.85 3.11 5.18
N GLY A 61 11.05 4.18 5.25
CA GLY A 61 11.34 5.51 4.72
C GLY A 61 10.79 5.77 3.30
N HIS A 62 10.11 4.81 2.67
CA HIS A 62 9.77 4.83 1.23
C HIS A 62 8.38 4.23 0.93
N PHE A 63 7.38 5.08 0.66
CA PHE A 63 6.04 4.62 0.27
C PHE A 63 6.05 3.70 -0.97
N GLY A 64 5.47 2.51 -0.81
CA GLY A 64 5.49 1.44 -1.80
C GLY A 64 4.14 1.13 -2.46
N VAL A 65 4.18 0.10 -3.32
CA VAL A 65 2.97 -0.48 -3.96
C VAL A 65 2.03 -1.10 -2.93
N GLU A 66 2.53 -1.48 -1.75
CA GLU A 66 1.76 -2.14 -0.70
C GLU A 66 0.95 -1.14 0.13
N ASP A 67 1.55 -0.02 0.54
CA ASP A 67 0.82 1.11 1.14
C ASP A 67 -0.30 1.60 0.22
N ALA A 68 -0.02 1.59 -1.08
CA ALA A 68 -1.02 1.90 -2.08
C ALA A 68 -2.19 0.89 -2.10
N LYS A 69 -1.93 -0.43 -2.05
CA LYS A 69 -3.00 -1.45 -1.96
C LYS A 69 -3.85 -1.32 -0.69
N VAL A 70 -3.23 -0.92 0.42
CA VAL A 70 -3.91 -0.70 1.70
C VAL A 70 -4.75 0.58 1.67
N LEU A 71 -4.23 1.69 1.13
CA LEU A 71 -4.97 2.94 0.93
C LEU A 71 -6.20 2.79 0.04
N LEU A 72 -6.19 1.84 -0.90
CA LEU A 72 -7.30 1.54 -1.80
C LEU A 72 -8.39 0.65 -1.18
N GLY A 73 -8.16 0.11 0.02
CA GLY A 73 -9.11 -0.76 0.70
C GLY A 73 -9.46 -2.00 -0.11
N GLU A 74 -8.47 -2.73 -0.65
CA GLU A 74 -8.70 -4.03 -1.32
C GLU A 74 -9.14 -5.12 -0.33
N TYR A 75 -10.37 -5.00 0.16
CA TYR A 75 -11.18 -6.14 0.55
C TYR A 75 -11.40 -7.01 -0.68
N PHE A 76 -10.54 -8.00 -0.85
CA PHE A 76 -10.67 -9.10 -1.79
C PHE A 76 -11.95 -9.88 -1.47
N PHE A 77 -13.11 -9.40 -1.95
CA PHE A 77 -14.35 -10.17 -1.96
C PHE A 77 -14.20 -11.27 -3.02
N PRO A 78 -14.20 -12.57 -2.66
CA PRO A 78 -14.34 -13.64 -3.63
C PRO A 78 -15.79 -13.65 -4.14
N LEU A 79 -16.09 -12.79 -5.13
CA LEU A 79 -17.43 -12.57 -5.63
C LEU A 79 -17.88 -13.68 -6.60
N SER A 80 -17.85 -14.95 -6.15
CA SER A 80 -18.63 -16.07 -6.72
C SER A 80 -18.57 -17.39 -5.93
N ALA A 81 -18.53 -17.37 -4.59
CA ALA A 81 -18.83 -18.57 -3.80
C ALA A 81 -20.35 -18.85 -3.78
N ARG A 82 -20.86 -19.67 -4.72
CA ARG A 82 -22.21 -20.25 -4.62
C ARG A 82 -22.24 -21.25 -3.45
N ILE A 83 -22.68 -20.80 -2.28
CA ILE A 83 -23.09 -21.70 -1.20
C ILE A 83 -24.51 -22.19 -1.51
N GLU A 84 -24.63 -23.37 -2.10
CA GLU A 84 -25.90 -24.11 -2.08
C GLU A 84 -26.17 -24.59 -0.65
N ALA A 85 -26.83 -23.75 0.14
CA ALA A 85 -27.33 -24.10 1.46
C ALA A 85 -28.47 -25.13 1.32
N ARG A 86 -28.09 -26.42 1.24
CA ARG A 86 -29.00 -27.56 1.10
C ARG A 86 -29.73 -27.85 2.43
N LEU A 87 -30.63 -26.93 2.81
CA LEU A 87 -31.48 -27.03 3.99
C LEU A 87 -32.37 -28.27 3.90
N HIS A 88 -31.97 -29.34 4.60
CA HIS A 88 -32.86 -30.43 4.97
C HIS A 88 -33.88 -29.95 5.99
N SER A 89 -34.96 -29.31 5.53
CA SER A 89 -36.17 -29.18 6.32
C SER A 89 -36.92 -30.52 6.29
N ARG A 90 -36.91 -31.24 7.42
CA ARG A 90 -37.88 -32.32 7.62
C ARG A 90 -39.26 -31.69 7.76
N THR A 91 -40.21 -32.24 7.02
CA THR A 91 -41.59 -31.78 6.96
C THR A 91 -42.31 -31.97 8.30
N CYS A 92 -42.88 -30.89 8.82
CA CYS A 92 -44.10 -30.95 9.61
C CYS A 92 -45.09 -30.01 8.92
N GLY A 93 -46.17 -30.58 8.38
CA GLY A 93 -47.04 -29.86 7.45
C GLY A 93 -48.10 -29.02 8.15
N CYS A 94 -48.36 -27.82 7.62
CA CYS A 94 -49.67 -27.18 7.71
C CYS A 94 -50.00 -26.44 6.42
N VAL A 95 -51.28 -26.49 6.06
CA VAL A 95 -51.86 -26.14 4.76
C VAL A 95 -51.95 -24.62 4.57
N GLN A 96 -51.82 -24.14 3.33
CA GLN A 96 -52.10 -22.76 2.96
C GLN A 96 -53.59 -22.42 3.16
N SER A 97 -53.89 -21.30 3.83
CA SER A 97 -55.17 -20.62 3.61
C SER A 97 -55.02 -19.11 3.79
N GLU A 98 -55.27 -18.35 2.73
CA GLU A 98 -55.38 -16.89 2.79
C GLU A 98 -56.67 -16.50 3.53
N ARG A 99 -56.56 -15.82 4.68
CA ARG A 99 -57.66 -15.01 5.23
C ARG A 99 -57.15 -13.71 5.84
N ARG A 100 -57.79 -12.60 5.47
CA ARG A 100 -57.70 -11.33 6.21
C ARG A 100 -58.20 -11.56 7.64
N ILE A 101 -57.47 -11.08 8.63
CA ILE A 101 -57.95 -10.99 10.01
C ILE A 101 -58.02 -9.52 10.39
N VAL A 102 -59.22 -9.09 10.77
CA VAL A 102 -59.51 -7.78 11.36
C VAL A 102 -59.11 -7.85 12.85
N ILE A 103 -58.50 -6.80 13.37
CA ILE A 103 -58.04 -6.72 14.77
C ILE A 103 -59.17 -6.15 15.65
N PRO A 104 -59.63 -6.83 16.70
CA PRO A 104 -60.31 -6.23 17.83
C PRO A 104 -59.31 -5.94 18.97
N TRP A 105 -59.45 -4.78 19.61
CA TRP A 105 -58.70 -4.42 20.81
C TRP A 105 -59.25 -5.13 22.05
N GLN A 106 -58.38 -5.66 22.91
CA GLN A 106 -58.73 -5.87 24.31
C GLN A 106 -57.49 -5.77 25.21
N GLN A 107 -57.61 -5.02 26.32
CA GLN A 107 -56.55 -4.82 27.32
C GLN A 107 -56.69 -5.84 28.46
N SER A 108 -55.59 -6.50 28.82
CA SER A 108 -55.34 -7.02 30.17
C SER A 108 -53.84 -7.30 30.33
N GLY A 109 -53.19 -6.69 31.31
CA GLY A 109 -51.73 -6.75 31.45
C GLY A 109 -51.23 -7.87 32.38
N SER A 110 -50.05 -8.39 32.06
CA SER A 110 -49.05 -8.85 33.03
C SER A 110 -47.67 -8.80 32.38
N ALA A 111 -46.67 -8.40 33.15
CA ALA A 111 -45.34 -8.13 32.62
C ALA A 111 -44.58 -9.43 32.32
N CYS A 112 -43.96 -9.50 31.15
CA CYS A 112 -42.86 -10.43 30.88
C CYS A 112 -41.80 -9.67 30.09
N TYR A 113 -40.58 -9.57 30.64
CA TYR A 113 -39.44 -8.97 29.96
C TYR A 113 -39.15 -9.78 28.69
N CYS A 114 -39.33 -9.17 27.52
CA CYS A 114 -38.98 -9.77 26.24
C CYS A 114 -37.99 -8.86 25.51
N GLN A 115 -36.89 -9.46 25.06
CA GLN A 115 -35.77 -8.80 24.38
C GLN A 115 -36.26 -7.84 23.28
N TYR A 116 -35.82 -6.58 23.30
CA TYR A 116 -36.07 -5.62 22.22
C TYR A 116 -35.28 -6.03 20.97
N PHE A 117 -35.83 -6.95 20.18
CA PHE A 117 -35.43 -7.15 18.79
C PHE A 117 -35.91 -5.95 17.96
N TYR A 118 -35.11 -4.88 17.96
CA TYR A 118 -35.24 -3.80 16.99
C TYR A 118 -35.02 -4.36 15.60
N THR A 119 -36.12 -4.78 14.96
CA THR A 119 -36.13 -5.17 13.56
C THR A 119 -35.94 -3.90 12.74
N LEU A 120 -34.67 -3.57 12.46
CA LEU A 120 -34.28 -2.53 11.52
C LEU A 120 -34.81 -2.90 10.13
N LEU A 121 -36.07 -2.51 9.88
CA LEU A 121 -36.64 -2.40 8.55
C LEU A 121 -35.91 -1.28 7.81
N SER A 122 -34.69 -1.61 7.36
CA SER A 122 -33.92 -0.79 6.45
C SER A 122 -34.75 -0.58 5.20
N PHE A 123 -35.36 0.61 5.10
CA PHE A 123 -35.95 1.10 3.87
C PHE A 123 -34.80 1.29 2.85
N LYS A 124 -34.40 0.19 2.19
CA LYS A 124 -33.60 0.24 0.98
C LYS A 124 -34.43 0.94 -0.09
N ALA A 125 -34.34 2.27 -0.10
CA ALA A 125 -34.80 3.10 -1.19
C ALA A 125 -34.28 2.47 -2.49
N LYS A 126 -35.18 2.10 -3.40
CA LYS A 126 -34.81 1.52 -4.69
C LYS A 126 -34.02 2.56 -5.47
N LYS A 127 -32.68 2.53 -5.37
CA LYS A 127 -31.78 3.38 -6.17
C LYS A 127 -32.23 3.27 -7.62
N LYS A 128 -32.68 4.39 -8.21
CA LYS A 128 -33.08 4.43 -9.62
C LYS A 128 -31.89 3.94 -10.44
N LYS A 129 -32.11 2.96 -11.34
CA LYS A 129 -31.04 2.44 -12.19
C LYS A 129 -30.35 3.60 -12.92
N PRO A 130 -29.02 3.67 -12.97
CA PRO A 130 -28.31 4.76 -13.63
C PRO A 130 -28.72 4.85 -15.11
N LYS A 131 -28.85 6.08 -15.61
CA LYS A 131 -29.25 6.34 -17.00
C LYS A 131 -28.01 6.22 -17.91
N LEU A 132 -27.59 5.00 -18.19
CA LEU A 132 -26.38 4.69 -18.98
C LEU A 132 -26.58 4.71 -20.51
N LEU A 133 -27.68 5.27 -21.01
CA LEU A 133 -28.02 5.29 -22.45
C LEU A 133 -28.37 6.72 -22.89
N ASN A 134 -27.65 7.24 -23.89
CA ASN A 134 -27.99 8.52 -24.51
C ASN A 134 -29.20 8.39 -25.47
N LYS A 135 -29.43 9.36 -26.37
CA LYS A 135 -30.56 9.27 -27.33
C LYS A 135 -30.32 8.17 -28.36
N PHE A 136 -29.09 8.06 -28.88
CA PHE A 136 -28.70 7.08 -29.88
C PHE A 136 -28.66 5.65 -29.31
N ASP A 137 -28.03 5.44 -28.14
CA ASP A 137 -27.88 4.12 -27.50
C ASP A 137 -29.22 3.44 -27.20
N LYS A 138 -30.32 4.21 -27.07
CA LYS A 138 -31.68 3.66 -26.91
C LYS A 138 -32.18 2.95 -28.17
N THR A 139 -31.73 3.36 -29.35
CA THR A 139 -32.12 2.73 -30.63
C THR A 139 -31.44 1.37 -30.81
N ILE A 140 -30.17 1.26 -30.43
CA ILE A 140 -29.35 0.03 -30.48
C ILE A 140 -29.39 -0.78 -29.18
N LYS A 141 -30.32 -0.45 -28.28
CA LYS A 141 -30.39 -1.04 -26.93
C LYS A 141 -30.47 -2.57 -26.94
N SER A 142 -31.22 -3.14 -27.88
CA SER A 142 -31.38 -4.60 -27.99
C SER A 142 -30.04 -5.32 -28.16
N ASP A 143 -29.16 -4.76 -29.00
CA ASP A 143 -27.86 -5.35 -29.30
C ASP A 143 -26.89 -5.17 -28.12
N ILE A 144 -26.93 -3.99 -27.46
CA ILE A 144 -26.18 -3.72 -26.23
C ILE A 144 -26.59 -4.68 -25.09
N ASP A 145 -27.91 -4.85 -24.87
CA ASP A 145 -28.43 -5.74 -23.83
C ASP A 145 -28.09 -7.21 -24.13
N ALA A 146 -27.98 -7.60 -25.42
CA ALA A 146 -27.52 -8.92 -25.82
C ALA A 146 -26.03 -9.15 -25.52
N ALA A 147 -25.16 -8.19 -25.83
CA ALA A 147 -23.73 -8.26 -25.49
C ALA A 147 -23.49 -8.24 -23.97
N GLU A 148 -24.18 -7.37 -23.23
CA GLU A 148 -24.13 -7.32 -21.77
C GLU A 148 -24.63 -8.62 -21.12
N LYS A 149 -25.59 -9.32 -21.74
CA LYS A 149 -26.08 -10.64 -21.30
C LYS A 149 -25.05 -11.75 -21.52
N LEU A 150 -24.15 -11.64 -22.51
CA LEU A 150 -23.00 -12.55 -22.65
C LEU A 150 -21.99 -12.30 -21.52
N ARG A 151 -21.66 -11.03 -21.26
CA ARG A 151 -20.73 -10.63 -20.18
C ARG A 151 -21.20 -11.15 -18.82
N LYS A 152 -22.46 -10.89 -18.47
CA LYS A 152 -23.10 -11.37 -17.23
C LYS A 152 -23.26 -12.90 -17.12
N LYS A 153 -23.07 -13.65 -18.21
CA LYS A 153 -23.01 -15.12 -18.20
C LYS A 153 -21.58 -15.67 -18.03
N GLY A 154 -20.56 -14.80 -17.88
CA GLY A 154 -19.15 -15.20 -17.84
C GLY A 154 -18.56 -15.56 -19.19
N LYS A 155 -19.28 -15.32 -20.30
CA LYS A 155 -18.81 -15.54 -21.68
C LYS A 155 -18.02 -14.32 -22.16
N VAL A 156 -16.95 -13.98 -21.44
CA VAL A 156 -16.21 -12.71 -21.58
C VAL A 156 -15.66 -12.54 -23.01
N GLU A 157 -15.08 -13.58 -23.60
CA GLU A 157 -14.51 -13.52 -24.96
C GLU A 157 -15.56 -13.43 -26.08
N GLU A 158 -16.80 -13.86 -25.82
CA GLU A 158 -17.93 -13.62 -26.73
C GLU A 158 -18.48 -12.21 -26.56
N ALA A 159 -18.55 -11.72 -25.31
CA ALA A 159 -19.00 -10.38 -24.98
C ALA A 159 -18.06 -9.30 -25.54
N LEU A 160 -16.75 -9.47 -25.38
CA LEU A 160 -15.74 -8.55 -25.92
C LEU A 160 -15.88 -8.42 -27.44
N ARG A 161 -15.90 -9.55 -28.18
CA ARG A 161 -16.11 -9.54 -29.64
C ARG A 161 -17.45 -8.91 -30.06
N ALA A 162 -18.51 -9.11 -29.29
CA ALA A 162 -19.80 -8.47 -29.54
C ALA A 162 -19.72 -6.94 -29.34
N PHE A 163 -19.08 -6.46 -28.27
CA PHE A 163 -18.88 -5.03 -28.05
C PHE A 163 -17.88 -4.40 -29.03
N GLU A 164 -16.83 -5.10 -29.46
CA GLU A 164 -15.93 -4.66 -30.53
C GLU A 164 -16.68 -4.46 -31.85
N SER A 165 -17.53 -5.42 -32.23
CA SER A 165 -18.39 -5.29 -33.41
C SER A 165 -19.38 -4.12 -33.30
N LEU A 166 -19.96 -3.90 -32.11
CA LEU A 166 -20.82 -2.74 -31.84
C LEU A 166 -20.06 -1.41 -31.90
N VAL A 167 -18.83 -1.35 -31.40
CA VAL A 167 -17.98 -0.15 -31.48
C VAL A 167 -17.52 0.11 -32.91
N GLN A 168 -17.23 -0.91 -33.71
CA GLN A 168 -16.91 -0.76 -35.13
C GLN A 168 -18.11 -0.26 -35.94
N LYS A 169 -19.31 -0.78 -35.67
CA LYS A 169 -20.55 -0.39 -36.34
C LYS A 169 -21.07 0.98 -35.88
N TYR A 170 -20.83 1.33 -34.61
CA TYR A 170 -21.31 2.56 -33.97
C TYR A 170 -20.19 3.24 -33.16
N PRO A 171 -19.19 3.88 -33.81
CA PRO A 171 -18.01 4.44 -33.13
C PRO A 171 -18.32 5.48 -32.06
N HIS A 172 -19.44 6.19 -32.20
CA HIS A 172 -19.90 7.25 -31.30
C HIS A 172 -20.81 6.76 -30.16
N SER A 173 -21.03 5.45 -29.98
CA SER A 173 -21.85 4.90 -28.89
C SER A 173 -21.06 4.84 -27.56
N PRO A 174 -21.35 5.69 -26.56
CA PRO A 174 -20.64 5.68 -25.29
C PRO A 174 -20.92 4.38 -24.53
N ARG A 175 -22.15 3.86 -24.58
CA ARG A 175 -22.50 2.59 -23.91
C ARG A 175 -21.81 1.38 -24.53
N SER A 176 -21.64 1.34 -25.85
CA SER A 176 -20.90 0.24 -26.51
C SER A 176 -19.42 0.31 -26.15
N ARG A 177 -18.81 1.49 -26.16
CA ARG A 177 -17.40 1.70 -25.74
C ARG A 177 -17.18 1.32 -24.28
N TYR A 178 -18.09 1.72 -23.39
CA TYR A 178 -18.07 1.33 -21.97
C TYR A 178 -18.24 -0.20 -21.80
N GLY A 179 -19.10 -0.84 -22.59
CA GLY A 179 -19.29 -2.31 -22.55
C GLY A 179 -18.06 -3.08 -23.03
N LYS A 180 -17.33 -2.54 -24.03
CA LYS A 180 -16.02 -3.04 -24.43
C LYS A 180 -15.04 -2.94 -23.25
N ALA A 181 -14.90 -1.77 -22.64
CA ALA A 181 -14.00 -1.58 -21.49
C ALA A 181 -14.29 -2.56 -20.34
N GLN A 182 -15.56 -2.73 -19.97
CA GLN A 182 -15.98 -3.71 -18.96
C GLN A 182 -15.61 -5.15 -19.34
N SER A 183 -15.67 -5.50 -20.62
CA SER A 183 -15.31 -6.85 -21.09
C SER A 183 -13.79 -7.06 -21.20
N GLU A 184 -13.02 -6.01 -21.44
CA GLU A 184 -11.55 -6.02 -21.34
C GLU A 184 -11.09 -6.15 -19.89
N ASP A 185 -11.76 -5.47 -18.95
CA ASP A 185 -11.54 -5.53 -17.49
C ASP A 185 -11.80 -6.95 -16.95
N ASP A 186 -12.99 -7.50 -17.23
CA ASP A 186 -13.34 -8.90 -16.88
C ASP A 186 -12.34 -9.91 -17.50
N LEU A 187 -11.82 -9.64 -18.71
CA LEU A 187 -10.85 -10.52 -19.38
C LEU A 187 -9.45 -10.38 -18.77
N ALA A 188 -9.08 -9.17 -18.33
CA ALA A 188 -7.83 -8.92 -17.64
C ALA A 188 -7.78 -9.65 -16.29
N GLU A 189 -8.88 -9.65 -15.53
CA GLU A 189 -9.01 -10.43 -14.29
C GLU A 189 -8.93 -11.95 -14.57
N LYS A 190 -9.63 -12.44 -15.61
CA LYS A 190 -9.59 -13.86 -16.03
C LYS A 190 -8.20 -14.34 -16.46
N LEU A 191 -7.47 -13.52 -17.22
CA LEU A 191 -6.12 -13.83 -17.72
C LEU A 191 -4.99 -13.45 -16.75
N ARG A 192 -5.31 -12.70 -15.68
CA ARG A 192 -4.33 -12.01 -14.81
C ARG A 192 -3.33 -11.17 -15.60
N SER A 193 -3.81 -10.43 -16.60
CA SER A 193 -2.97 -9.70 -17.56
C SER A 193 -3.03 -8.18 -17.36
N ASN A 194 -1.92 -7.61 -16.90
CA ASN A 194 -1.75 -6.16 -16.75
C ASN A 194 -1.83 -5.42 -18.10
N GLU A 195 -1.41 -6.05 -19.20
CA GLU A 195 -1.52 -5.47 -20.55
C GLU A 195 -2.99 -5.34 -20.98
N MET A 196 -3.82 -6.36 -20.69
CA MET A 196 -5.26 -6.29 -20.96
C MET A 196 -5.93 -5.23 -20.08
N LEU A 197 -5.49 -5.10 -18.81
CA LEU A 197 -6.05 -4.08 -17.91
C LEU A 197 -5.70 -2.64 -18.36
N LEU A 198 -4.51 -2.43 -18.92
CA LEU A 198 -4.13 -1.16 -19.55
C LEU A 198 -5.00 -0.82 -20.77
N LYS A 199 -5.42 -1.83 -21.56
CA LYS A 199 -6.39 -1.63 -22.65
C LYS A 199 -7.75 -1.19 -22.10
N ALA A 200 -8.25 -1.86 -21.06
CA ALA A 200 -9.50 -1.48 -20.39
C ALA A 200 -9.46 -0.04 -19.85
N VAL A 201 -8.38 0.35 -19.16
CA VAL A 201 -8.15 1.72 -18.66
C VAL A 201 -8.23 2.77 -19.78
N ASN A 202 -7.67 2.47 -20.95
CA ASN A 202 -7.76 3.36 -22.12
C ASN A 202 -9.17 3.39 -22.72
N THR A 203 -9.84 2.25 -22.87
CA THR A 203 -11.22 2.19 -23.38
C THR A 203 -12.22 2.88 -22.44
N TYR A 204 -12.01 2.85 -21.11
CA TYR A 204 -12.82 3.63 -20.16
C TYR A 204 -12.66 5.14 -20.35
N ARG A 205 -11.43 5.62 -20.60
CA ARG A 205 -11.16 7.02 -20.95
C ARG A 205 -11.91 7.42 -22.23
N GLU A 206 -11.78 6.62 -23.29
CA GLU A 206 -12.48 6.85 -24.56
C GLU A 206 -14.01 6.89 -24.38
N ALA A 207 -14.58 5.99 -23.57
CA ALA A 207 -16.02 5.95 -23.30
C ALA A 207 -16.54 7.21 -22.59
N ALA A 208 -15.71 7.86 -21.76
CA ALA A 208 -16.02 9.10 -21.07
C ALA A 208 -15.83 10.36 -21.95
N GLU A 209 -14.92 10.31 -22.93
CA GLU A 209 -14.63 11.42 -23.87
C GLU A 209 -15.61 11.50 -25.05
N LEU A 210 -16.46 10.49 -25.27
CA LEU A 210 -17.40 10.46 -26.40
C LEU A 210 -18.53 11.50 -26.27
N PRO A 211 -18.99 12.11 -27.39
CA PRO A 211 -20.07 13.09 -27.37
C PRO A 211 -21.40 12.46 -26.93
N GLU A 212 -22.23 13.28 -26.27
CA GLU A 212 -23.49 12.84 -25.62
C GLU A 212 -23.33 11.66 -24.64
N ALA A 213 -22.14 11.43 -24.06
CA ALA A 213 -21.98 10.47 -22.97
C ALA A 213 -22.85 10.86 -21.76
N PRO A 214 -23.74 9.98 -21.25
CA PRO A 214 -24.55 10.30 -20.08
C PRO A 214 -23.68 10.48 -18.84
N GLU A 215 -23.93 11.50 -18.04
CA GLU A 215 -23.19 11.81 -16.79
C GLU A 215 -22.94 10.58 -15.90
N ALA A 216 -23.96 9.74 -15.71
CA ALA A 216 -23.85 8.51 -14.92
C ALA A 216 -22.85 7.49 -15.53
N LEU A 217 -22.76 7.41 -16.86
CA LEU A 217 -21.79 6.57 -17.55
C LEU A 217 -20.38 7.17 -17.47
N VAL A 218 -20.24 8.49 -17.66
CA VAL A 218 -18.96 9.21 -17.51
C VAL A 218 -18.39 8.97 -16.11
N LYS A 219 -19.22 9.11 -15.08
CA LYS A 219 -18.87 8.86 -13.69
C LYS A 219 -18.44 7.42 -13.43
N ASP A 220 -19.26 6.44 -13.82
CA ASP A 220 -18.96 5.01 -13.62
C ASP A 220 -17.69 4.58 -14.40
N ALA A 221 -17.46 5.14 -15.59
CA ALA A 221 -16.27 4.87 -16.41
C ALA A 221 -15.00 5.48 -15.82
N LEU A 222 -15.02 6.76 -15.43
CA LEU A 222 -13.86 7.41 -14.85
C LEU A 222 -13.54 6.87 -13.45
N LYS A 223 -14.53 6.50 -12.63
CA LYS A 223 -14.27 5.90 -11.32
C LYS A 223 -13.58 4.55 -11.46
N ARG A 224 -14.12 3.65 -12.32
CA ARG A 224 -13.47 2.36 -12.58
C ARG A 224 -12.10 2.51 -13.24
N ARG A 225 -11.91 3.52 -14.11
CA ARG A 225 -10.59 3.87 -14.66
C ARG A 225 -9.59 4.22 -13.55
N ALA A 226 -9.96 5.08 -12.59
CA ALA A 226 -9.10 5.44 -11.47
C ALA A 226 -8.75 4.20 -10.63
N GLU A 227 -9.74 3.39 -10.21
CA GLU A 227 -9.54 2.14 -9.46
C GLU A 227 -8.53 1.20 -10.14
N ARG A 228 -8.62 1.04 -11.47
CA ARG A 228 -7.72 0.17 -12.24
C ARG A 228 -6.35 0.81 -12.51
N GLN A 229 -6.26 2.13 -12.61
CA GLN A 229 -4.98 2.84 -12.63
C GLN A 229 -4.23 2.66 -11.30
N GLN A 230 -4.93 2.78 -10.17
CA GLN A 230 -4.35 2.59 -8.83
C GLN A 230 -3.88 1.14 -8.64
N PHE A 231 -4.70 0.15 -9.00
CA PHE A 231 -4.30 -1.27 -8.99
C PHE A 231 -3.01 -1.54 -9.80
N LEU A 232 -2.81 -0.82 -10.91
CA LEU A 232 -1.63 -0.93 -11.77
C LEU A 232 -0.41 -0.09 -11.29
N GLY A 233 -0.45 0.50 -10.09
CA GLY A 233 0.63 1.35 -9.57
C GLY A 233 0.67 2.76 -10.18
N ARG A 234 -0.29 3.15 -11.04
CA ARG A 234 -0.27 4.40 -11.82
C ARG A 234 -0.90 5.58 -11.06
N MET A 235 -0.40 5.86 -9.85
CA MET A 235 -0.99 6.81 -8.90
C MET A 235 -1.17 8.22 -9.48
N ARG A 236 -0.13 8.83 -10.07
CA ARG A 236 -0.22 10.13 -10.77
C ARG A 236 -1.31 10.14 -11.86
N GLY A 237 -1.49 9.03 -12.57
CA GLY A 237 -2.52 8.89 -13.61
C GLY A 237 -3.94 8.74 -13.06
N ALA A 238 -4.09 8.11 -11.89
CA ALA A 238 -5.36 8.02 -11.19
C ALA A 238 -5.78 9.35 -10.56
N LEU A 239 -4.82 10.08 -9.97
CA LEU A 239 -5.01 11.41 -9.42
C LEU A 239 -5.61 12.36 -10.47
N GLY A 240 -5.04 12.40 -11.68
CA GLY A 240 -5.60 13.20 -12.79
C GLY A 240 -7.02 12.77 -13.21
N THR A 241 -7.34 11.47 -13.15
CA THR A 241 -8.71 10.97 -13.41
C THR A 241 -9.69 11.40 -12.31
N LEU A 242 -9.26 11.40 -11.04
CA LEU A 242 -10.08 11.81 -9.90
C LEU A 242 -10.27 13.33 -9.82
N GLN A 243 -9.27 14.12 -10.19
CA GLN A 243 -9.39 15.57 -10.36
C GLN A 243 -10.46 15.90 -11.42
N LEU A 244 -10.44 15.23 -12.57
CA LEU A 244 -11.45 15.39 -13.62
C LEU A 244 -12.85 14.98 -13.12
N LEU A 245 -12.96 13.90 -12.34
CA LEU A 245 -14.22 13.48 -11.71
C LEU A 245 -14.79 14.53 -10.76
N VAL A 246 -13.98 15.08 -9.86
CA VAL A 246 -14.42 16.11 -8.89
C VAL A 246 -14.75 17.43 -9.59
N GLN A 247 -14.01 17.81 -10.63
CA GLN A 247 -14.35 18.97 -11.47
C GLN A 247 -15.69 18.80 -12.21
N THR A 248 -16.01 17.57 -12.63
CA THR A 248 -17.27 17.25 -13.34
C THR A 248 -18.45 17.09 -12.36
N PHE A 249 -18.19 16.64 -11.13
CA PHE A 249 -19.20 16.32 -10.12
C PHE A 249 -18.85 16.94 -8.74
N PRO A 250 -18.80 18.28 -8.61
CA PRO A 250 -18.27 18.97 -7.42
C PRO A 250 -19.11 18.83 -6.14
N ASP A 251 -20.36 18.35 -6.27
CA ASP A 251 -21.27 18.09 -5.16
C ASP A 251 -21.12 16.67 -4.57
N ASP A 252 -20.35 15.78 -5.19
CA ASP A 252 -20.16 14.42 -4.67
C ASP A 252 -18.98 14.32 -3.70
N VAL A 253 -19.30 14.41 -2.42
CA VAL A 253 -18.36 14.23 -1.30
C VAL A 253 -17.61 12.90 -1.35
N SER A 254 -18.21 11.82 -1.87
CA SER A 254 -17.50 10.54 -2.02
C SER A 254 -16.36 10.63 -3.03
N LEU A 255 -16.51 11.43 -4.09
CA LEU A 255 -15.44 11.64 -5.07
C LEU A 255 -14.37 12.59 -4.53
N GLN A 256 -14.74 13.56 -3.69
CA GLN A 256 -13.77 14.39 -2.96
C GLN A 256 -12.94 13.51 -1.99
N ASN A 257 -13.58 12.61 -1.25
CA ASN A 257 -12.90 11.63 -0.39
C ASN A 257 -11.98 10.69 -1.19
N ASP A 258 -12.44 10.13 -2.31
CA ASP A 258 -11.61 9.31 -3.21
C ASP A 258 -10.38 10.11 -3.74
N LEU A 259 -10.58 11.40 -4.07
CA LEU A 259 -9.50 12.30 -4.51
C LEU A 259 -8.51 12.59 -3.37
N GLY A 260 -9.00 12.77 -2.14
CA GLY A 260 -8.17 12.92 -0.95
C GLY A 260 -7.22 11.73 -0.80
N VAL A 261 -7.74 10.50 -0.84
CA VAL A 261 -6.93 9.26 -0.85
C VAL A 261 -5.93 9.24 -2.00
N ALA A 262 -6.30 9.68 -3.20
CA ALA A 262 -5.37 9.73 -4.34
C ALA A 262 -4.23 10.73 -4.20
N TYR A 263 -4.43 11.83 -3.47
CA TYR A 263 -3.34 12.72 -3.08
C TYR A 263 -2.40 12.05 -2.06
N LEU A 264 -2.93 11.24 -1.12
CA LEU A 264 -2.13 10.47 -0.16
C LEU A 264 -1.34 9.32 -0.81
N LEU A 265 -1.92 8.68 -1.82
CA LEU A 265 -1.26 7.69 -2.69
C LEU A 265 -0.12 8.27 -3.54
N VAL A 266 -0.03 9.60 -3.62
CA VAL A 266 1.09 10.35 -4.23
C VAL A 266 1.79 11.21 -3.16
N GLY A 267 1.44 11.02 -1.88
CA GLY A 267 1.92 11.73 -0.68
C GLY A 267 2.04 13.25 -0.81
N ASP A 268 1.17 13.86 -1.62
CA ASP A 268 0.88 15.27 -1.48
C ASP A 268 -0.11 15.44 -0.32
N ASN A 269 0.44 15.34 0.89
CA ASN A 269 -0.29 15.54 2.14
C ASN A 269 -0.99 16.90 2.13
N SER A 270 -0.37 17.91 1.50
CA SER A 270 -0.88 19.28 1.41
C SER A 270 -2.13 19.38 0.54
N GLY A 271 -2.18 18.63 -0.57
CA GLY A 271 -3.31 18.53 -1.47
C GLY A 271 -4.48 17.79 -0.82
N ALA A 272 -4.22 16.62 -0.24
CA ALA A 272 -5.24 15.85 0.47
C ALA A 272 -5.84 16.62 1.65
N LYS A 273 -5.01 17.33 2.41
CA LYS A 273 -5.46 18.13 3.55
C LYS A 273 -6.49 19.17 3.14
N LYS A 274 -6.21 19.94 2.08
CA LYS A 274 -7.15 20.93 1.51
C LYS A 274 -8.47 20.27 1.09
N VAL A 275 -8.39 19.11 0.43
CA VAL A 275 -9.58 18.36 0.01
C VAL A 275 -10.43 17.94 1.21
N TYR A 276 -9.84 17.43 2.29
CA TYR A 276 -10.58 17.08 3.50
C TYR A 276 -11.07 18.31 4.30
N GLU A 277 -10.35 19.43 4.28
CA GLU A 277 -10.83 20.70 4.84
C GLU A 277 -12.07 21.22 4.07
N GLU A 278 -12.08 21.14 2.74
CA GLU A 278 -13.26 21.45 1.92
C GLU A 278 -14.44 20.50 2.20
N VAL A 279 -14.18 19.19 2.36
CA VAL A 279 -15.22 18.21 2.69
C VAL A 279 -15.80 18.48 4.08
N LEU A 280 -14.96 18.69 5.10
CA LEU A 280 -15.41 18.94 6.46
C LEU A 280 -16.09 20.30 6.61
N ALA A 281 -15.75 21.30 5.79
CA ALA A 281 -16.48 22.57 5.72
C ALA A 281 -17.90 22.40 5.13
N LYS A 282 -18.10 21.50 4.15
CA LYS A 282 -19.42 21.16 3.59
C LYS A 282 -20.23 20.21 4.49
N VAL A 283 -19.57 19.20 5.04
CA VAL A 283 -20.16 18.10 5.82
C VAL A 283 -19.31 17.82 7.06
N PRO A 284 -19.49 18.59 8.16
CA PRO A 284 -18.70 18.42 9.39
C PRO A 284 -18.87 17.07 10.09
N GLY A 285 -19.84 16.25 9.67
CA GLY A 285 -20.09 14.91 10.17
C GLY A 285 -19.49 13.77 9.33
N ASP A 286 -18.73 14.05 8.27
CA ASP A 286 -18.17 13.01 7.40
C ASP A 286 -17.02 12.26 8.10
N GLY A 287 -17.32 11.07 8.63
CA GLY A 287 -16.37 10.28 9.40
C GLY A 287 -15.14 9.84 8.61
N PHE A 288 -15.28 9.62 7.29
CA PHE A 288 -14.18 9.24 6.41
C PHE A 288 -13.18 10.40 6.26
N ALA A 289 -13.67 11.62 6.01
CA ALA A 289 -12.83 12.81 5.99
C ALA A 289 -12.19 13.08 7.35
N LYS A 290 -12.89 12.84 8.47
CA LYS A 290 -12.31 13.00 9.81
C LYS A 290 -11.12 12.08 10.06
N VAL A 291 -11.23 10.77 9.81
CA VAL A 291 -10.11 9.85 10.07
C VAL A 291 -8.88 10.18 9.22
N HIS A 292 -9.07 10.56 7.94
CA HIS A 292 -7.96 10.94 7.06
C HIS A 292 -7.37 12.31 7.41
N TYR A 293 -8.19 13.30 7.79
CA TYR A 293 -7.70 14.59 8.26
C TYR A 293 -6.91 14.45 9.56
N GLY A 294 -7.42 13.66 10.52
CA GLY A 294 -6.71 13.32 11.75
C GLY A 294 -5.39 12.58 11.49
N PHE A 295 -5.37 11.63 10.56
CA PHE A 295 -4.11 11.00 10.10
C PHE A 295 -3.11 12.05 9.62
N ILE A 296 -3.52 12.95 8.70
CA ILE A 296 -2.63 14.00 8.15
C ILE A 296 -2.12 14.94 9.26
N LEU A 297 -2.97 15.34 10.21
CA LEU A 297 -2.55 16.17 11.34
C LEU A 297 -1.49 15.46 12.19
N LYS A 298 -1.68 14.18 12.50
CA LYS A 298 -0.68 13.39 13.22
C LYS A 298 0.64 13.29 12.43
N SER A 299 0.53 13.18 11.11
CA SER A 299 1.66 13.11 10.19
C SER A 299 2.42 14.45 10.09
N GLU A 300 1.75 15.58 10.32
CA GLU A 300 2.36 16.91 10.54
C GLU A 300 2.90 17.10 11.97
N ASN A 301 3.01 16.03 12.77
CA ASN A 301 3.34 16.02 14.21
C ASN A 301 2.38 16.85 15.11
N LYS A 302 1.16 17.14 14.64
CA LYS A 302 0.11 17.81 15.43
C LYS A 302 -0.69 16.80 16.23
N ILE A 303 0.01 16.13 17.14
CA ILE A 303 -0.50 14.96 17.87
C ILE A 303 -1.81 15.28 18.61
N ALA A 304 -1.85 16.34 19.42
CA ALA A 304 -3.05 16.70 20.19
C ALA A 304 -4.25 17.09 19.30
N GLU A 305 -4.01 17.76 18.17
CA GLU A 305 -5.06 18.15 17.21
C GLU A 305 -5.62 16.93 16.45
N SER A 306 -4.80 15.89 16.21
CA SER A 306 -5.22 14.69 15.48
C SER A 306 -6.23 13.81 16.21
N ILE A 307 -6.13 13.75 17.55
CA ILE A 307 -6.90 12.86 18.42
C ILE A 307 -8.42 12.99 18.25
N PRO A 308 -9.05 14.18 18.35
CA PRO A 308 -10.50 14.31 18.21
C PRO A 308 -11.00 13.86 16.83
N PHE A 309 -10.29 14.19 15.74
CA PHE A 309 -10.69 13.79 14.38
C PHE A 309 -10.58 12.28 14.17
N LEU A 310 -9.48 11.65 14.62
CA LEU A 310 -9.34 10.19 14.56
C LEU A 310 -10.41 9.48 15.39
N ARG A 311 -10.66 9.97 16.62
CA ARG A 311 -11.67 9.42 17.54
C ARG A 311 -13.09 9.52 16.96
N GLU A 312 -13.56 10.73 16.66
CA GLU A 312 -14.90 10.95 16.11
C GLU A 312 -15.10 10.28 14.75
N GLY A 313 -14.03 10.18 13.95
CA GLY A 313 -14.04 9.46 12.68
C GLY A 313 -14.26 7.96 12.87
N LEU A 314 -13.56 7.31 13.81
CA LEU A 314 -13.77 5.90 14.15
C LEU A 314 -15.17 5.66 14.76
N GLU A 315 -15.57 6.50 15.72
CA GLU A 315 -16.87 6.41 16.40
C GLU A 315 -18.07 6.59 15.44
N SER A 316 -17.87 7.24 14.29
CA SER A 316 -18.92 7.41 13.27
C SER A 316 -19.41 6.10 12.65
N GLY A 317 -18.58 5.05 12.62
CA GLY A 317 -18.86 3.80 11.92
C GLY A 317 -19.08 3.96 10.40
N ALA A 318 -18.63 5.07 9.79
CA ALA A 318 -18.80 5.32 8.37
C ALA A 318 -17.99 4.33 7.51
N PRO A 319 -18.45 3.95 6.29
CA PRO A 319 -17.71 3.04 5.43
C PRO A 319 -16.28 3.54 5.16
N GLY A 320 -15.28 2.71 5.44
CA GLY A 320 -13.86 3.05 5.30
C GLY A 320 -13.20 3.69 6.53
N THR A 321 -13.92 3.88 7.63
CA THR A 321 -13.32 4.32 8.92
C THR A 321 -12.82 3.18 9.79
N ASP A 322 -13.43 1.99 9.69
CA ASP A 322 -13.01 0.79 10.44
C ASP A 322 -11.78 0.14 9.79
N ASP A 323 -10.62 0.77 10.00
CA ASP A 323 -9.32 0.41 9.42
C ASP A 323 -8.21 0.49 10.49
N GLY A 324 -7.40 -0.56 10.59
CA GLY A 324 -6.34 -0.71 11.58
C GLY A 324 -5.37 0.47 11.68
N ARG A 325 -5.12 1.20 10.58
CA ARG A 325 -4.25 2.39 10.57
C ARG A 325 -4.76 3.48 11.51
N PHE A 326 -6.07 3.73 11.53
CA PHE A 326 -6.65 4.79 12.35
C PHE A 326 -6.67 4.41 13.83
N TYR A 327 -6.95 3.14 14.17
CA TYR A 327 -6.79 2.64 15.56
C TYR A 327 -5.33 2.73 16.02
N PHE A 328 -4.38 2.38 15.15
CA PHE A 328 -2.95 2.40 15.45
C PHE A 328 -2.48 3.82 15.75
N HIS A 329 -2.78 4.75 14.85
CA HIS A 329 -2.38 6.15 14.97
C HIS A 329 -3.12 6.91 16.07
N LEU A 330 -4.39 6.59 16.35
CA LEU A 330 -5.10 7.16 17.50
C LEU A 330 -4.46 6.69 18.82
N GLY A 331 -4.17 5.39 18.95
CA GLY A 331 -3.50 4.88 20.15
C GLY A 331 -2.10 5.45 20.36
N ASP A 332 -1.29 5.56 19.29
CA ASP A 332 0.04 6.17 19.35
C ASP A 332 -0.05 7.66 19.71
N ALA A 333 -0.98 8.41 19.11
CA ALA A 333 -1.21 9.80 19.47
C ALA A 333 -1.63 9.96 20.94
N LEU A 334 -2.48 9.07 21.45
CA LEU A 334 -2.90 9.05 22.86
C LEU A 334 -1.72 8.70 23.80
N GLN A 335 -0.87 7.72 23.46
CA GLN A 335 0.33 7.39 24.23
C GLN A 335 1.29 8.59 24.34
N ARG A 336 1.55 9.29 23.23
CA ARG A 336 2.43 10.48 23.18
C ARG A 336 1.93 11.67 24.00
N VAL A 337 0.64 11.78 24.28
CA VAL A 337 0.07 12.80 25.19
C VAL A 337 -0.18 12.27 26.61
N GLY A 338 0.20 11.03 26.91
CA GLY A 338 0.02 10.39 28.22
C GLY A 338 -1.41 9.89 28.52
N ASP A 339 -2.31 9.89 27.55
CA ASP A 339 -3.70 9.45 27.71
C ASP A 339 -3.79 7.91 27.77
N GLN A 340 -4.16 7.41 28.96
CA GLN A 340 -4.27 5.98 29.25
C GLN A 340 -5.36 5.25 28.44
N SER A 341 -6.27 5.99 27.77
CA SER A 341 -7.27 5.40 26.89
C SER A 341 -6.70 4.79 25.60
N ALA A 342 -5.42 5.00 25.29
CA ALA A 342 -4.74 4.38 24.14
C ALA A 342 -4.97 2.85 24.06
N TYR A 343 -4.80 2.13 25.17
CA TYR A 343 -4.96 0.68 25.22
C TYR A 343 -6.42 0.22 25.03
N HIS A 344 -7.41 1.06 25.30
CA HIS A 344 -8.81 0.78 24.94
C HIS A 344 -9.00 0.75 23.42
N TRP A 345 -8.37 1.69 22.69
CA TRP A 345 -8.42 1.71 21.22
C TRP A 345 -7.64 0.55 20.59
N TYR A 346 -6.53 0.12 21.20
CA TYR A 346 -5.81 -1.09 20.77
C TYR A 346 -6.61 -2.38 21.01
N ASP A 347 -7.30 -2.51 22.15
CA ASP A 347 -8.22 -3.63 22.42
C ASP A 347 -9.43 -3.63 21.49
N LEU A 348 -9.99 -2.46 21.16
CA LEU A 348 -11.06 -2.34 20.17
C LEU A 348 -10.60 -2.74 18.76
N GLY A 349 -9.43 -2.24 18.33
CA GLY A 349 -8.83 -2.62 17.04
C GLY A 349 -8.50 -4.12 16.94
N HIS A 350 -8.06 -4.74 18.04
CA HIS A 350 -7.90 -6.20 18.12
C HIS A 350 -9.24 -6.94 17.99
N LYS A 351 -10.29 -6.50 18.70
CA LYS A 351 -11.64 -7.09 18.62
C LYS A 351 -12.27 -6.99 17.23
N HIS A 352 -11.96 -5.93 16.49
CA HIS A 352 -12.34 -5.76 15.08
C HIS A 352 -11.49 -6.60 14.11
N GLY A 353 -10.42 -7.22 14.59
CA GLY A 353 -9.56 -8.12 13.81
C GLY A 353 -8.41 -7.42 13.07
N HIS A 354 -8.15 -6.14 13.36
CA HIS A 354 -7.06 -5.36 12.76
C HIS A 354 -5.68 -5.74 13.34
N PHE A 355 -5.61 -5.97 14.66
CA PHE A 355 -4.37 -6.33 15.35
C PHE A 355 -4.37 -7.80 15.81
N ALA A 356 -3.19 -8.42 15.77
CA ALA A 356 -3.00 -9.80 16.26
C ALA A 356 -3.23 -9.89 17.78
N SER A 357 -2.83 -8.85 18.52
CA SER A 357 -3.19 -8.63 19.92
C SER A 357 -3.09 -7.14 20.28
N VAL A 358 -3.45 -6.76 21.50
CA VAL A 358 -3.22 -5.41 22.05
C VAL A 358 -1.74 -4.99 21.96
N TRP A 359 -0.83 -5.96 22.07
CA TRP A 359 0.62 -5.72 22.06
C TRP A 359 1.25 -5.85 20.68
N GLN A 360 0.71 -6.69 19.79
CA GLN A 360 1.24 -6.96 18.45
C GLN A 360 0.35 -6.30 17.40
N ARG A 361 0.76 -5.11 16.95
CA ARG A 361 -0.08 -4.16 16.20
C ARG A 361 0.42 -3.86 14.78
N SER A 362 1.42 -4.60 14.31
CA SER A 362 1.80 -4.66 12.90
C SER A 362 0.59 -4.90 12.00
N LEU A 363 0.61 -4.33 10.78
CA LEU A 363 -0.50 -4.43 9.83
C LEU A 363 -0.21 -5.43 8.69
N TYR A 364 1.05 -5.56 8.26
CA TYR A 364 1.44 -6.36 7.11
C TYR A 364 1.80 -7.81 7.47
N ASN A 365 0.83 -8.57 7.99
CA ASN A 365 1.08 -9.84 8.66
C ASN A 365 0.84 -11.10 7.83
N VAL A 366 1.59 -12.17 8.13
CA VAL A 366 1.24 -13.55 7.80
C VAL A 366 0.60 -14.20 9.02
N LYS A 367 -0.63 -14.71 8.84
CA LYS A 367 -1.40 -15.36 9.92
C LYS A 367 -0.80 -16.73 10.27
N GLY A 368 -0.79 -17.05 11.56
CA GLY A 368 -0.37 -18.35 12.09
C GLY A 368 1.13 -18.48 12.41
N LEU A 369 1.92 -17.42 12.23
CA LEU A 369 3.29 -17.37 12.76
C LEU A 369 3.28 -17.30 14.29
N LYS A 370 4.18 -18.05 14.95
CA LYS A 370 4.40 -18.04 16.40
C LYS A 370 4.72 -16.61 16.87
N ALA A 371 3.86 -16.06 17.73
CA ALA A 371 4.01 -14.70 18.25
C ALA A 371 4.49 -14.73 19.71
N GLN A 372 5.68 -14.18 19.99
CA GLN A 372 6.19 -13.92 21.33
C GLN A 372 7.17 -12.73 21.30
N PRO A 373 7.25 -11.89 22.35
CA PRO A 373 8.06 -10.68 22.31
C PRO A 373 9.56 -10.97 22.24
N TRP A 374 10.07 -11.88 23.07
CA TRP A 374 11.49 -12.21 23.17
C TRP A 374 11.78 -13.60 22.65
N TRP A 375 12.93 -13.77 21.98
CA TRP A 375 13.36 -15.03 21.39
C TRP A 375 14.76 -15.43 21.82
N THR A 376 15.01 -16.73 21.94
CA THR A 376 16.35 -17.27 22.10
C THR A 376 16.95 -17.71 20.75
N PRO A 377 18.29 -17.72 20.59
CA PRO A 377 18.95 -18.21 19.37
C PRO A 377 18.61 -19.66 18.98
N LYS A 378 18.10 -20.46 19.94
CA LYS A 378 17.64 -21.83 19.70
C LYS A 378 16.23 -21.88 19.10
N GLU A 379 15.33 -21.00 19.53
CA GLU A 379 13.96 -20.94 19.02
C GLU A 379 13.88 -20.39 17.59
N THR A 380 14.80 -19.50 17.22
CA THR A 380 14.84 -18.96 15.85
C THR A 380 15.46 -19.93 14.83
N GLY A 381 16.17 -20.96 15.28
CA GLY A 381 16.97 -21.83 14.41
C GLY A 381 18.24 -21.17 13.82
N TYR A 382 18.38 -19.84 13.87
CA TYR A 382 19.50 -19.07 13.32
C TYR A 382 20.72 -19.02 14.26
N GLY A 383 20.95 -20.07 15.04
CA GLY A 383 22.00 -20.12 16.05
C GLY A 383 23.42 -19.95 15.49
N ASP A 384 23.66 -20.28 14.22
CA ASP A 384 24.97 -20.11 13.58
C ASP A 384 25.22 -18.68 13.08
N LEU A 385 24.17 -17.93 12.70
CA LEU A 385 24.25 -16.49 12.49
C LEU A 385 24.61 -15.79 13.81
N VAL A 386 23.88 -16.10 14.88
CA VAL A 386 24.13 -15.52 16.22
C VAL A 386 25.55 -15.82 16.70
N LYS A 387 26.03 -17.07 16.62
CA LYS A 387 27.42 -17.41 16.97
C LYS A 387 28.44 -16.62 16.14
N THR A 388 28.17 -16.38 14.86
CA THR A 388 29.08 -15.59 14.02
C THR A 388 29.10 -14.12 14.41
N LEU A 389 27.93 -13.53 14.69
CA LEU A 389 27.81 -12.17 15.21
C LEU A 389 28.57 -12.02 16.54
N GLU A 390 28.30 -12.88 17.53
CA GLU A 390 28.98 -12.85 18.83
C GLU A 390 30.48 -13.18 18.77
N ARG A 391 30.95 -13.96 17.79
CA ARG A 391 32.39 -14.25 17.64
C ARG A 391 33.18 -13.14 16.95
N ASN A 392 32.53 -12.38 16.06
CA ASN A 392 33.19 -11.35 15.25
C ASN A 392 32.83 -9.92 15.68
N TRP A 393 32.14 -9.77 16.82
CA TRP A 393 31.61 -8.49 17.30
C TRP A 393 32.65 -7.36 17.37
N LEU A 394 33.90 -7.66 17.76
CA LEU A 394 35.00 -6.70 17.76
C LEU A 394 35.29 -6.17 16.35
N THR A 395 35.32 -7.04 15.34
CA THR A 395 35.54 -6.61 13.94
C THR A 395 34.37 -5.77 13.43
N ILE A 396 33.13 -6.14 13.77
CA ILE A 396 31.91 -5.42 13.42
C ILE A 396 31.89 -4.04 14.08
N ARG A 397 32.25 -3.96 15.37
CA ARG A 397 32.39 -2.72 16.14
C ARG A 397 33.47 -1.83 15.52
N ASP A 398 34.67 -2.34 15.30
CA ASP A 398 35.81 -1.52 14.88
C ASP A 398 35.59 -0.93 13.47
N GLU A 399 34.92 -1.66 12.57
CA GLU A 399 34.44 -1.10 11.30
C GLU A 399 33.36 -0.01 11.50
N ALA A 400 32.38 -0.23 12.38
CA ALA A 400 31.36 0.76 12.72
C ALA A 400 31.94 2.06 13.32
N LEU A 401 32.92 1.93 14.22
CA LEU A 401 33.64 3.07 14.81
C LEU A 401 34.40 3.87 13.74
N SER A 402 34.95 3.20 12.72
CA SER A 402 35.69 3.86 11.64
C SER A 402 34.80 4.76 10.77
N VAL A 403 33.54 4.39 10.56
CA VAL A 403 32.57 5.14 9.74
C VAL A 403 31.76 6.16 10.54
N MET A 404 31.67 6.02 11.87
CA MET A 404 30.97 6.94 12.77
C MET A 404 31.68 8.29 12.96
N ASN A 405 32.93 8.41 12.55
CA ASN A 405 33.69 9.66 12.69
C ASN A 405 33.01 10.80 11.90
N THR A 406 32.73 11.93 12.57
CA THR A 406 31.73 12.93 12.17
C THR A 406 31.92 13.56 10.79
N THR A 407 33.12 13.46 10.23
CA THR A 407 33.48 13.93 8.88
C THR A 407 32.90 13.06 7.75
N SER A 408 32.40 11.85 8.04
CA SER A 408 31.95 10.89 7.02
C SER A 408 30.56 11.23 6.46
N GLY A 409 29.67 11.81 7.27
CA GLY A 409 28.25 12.01 6.93
C GLY A 409 27.45 10.72 6.70
N LEU A 410 28.01 9.54 7.01
CA LEU A 410 27.40 8.24 6.66
C LEU A 410 26.29 7.79 7.63
N PHE A 411 26.28 8.31 8.86
CA PHE A 411 25.17 8.11 9.78
C PHE A 411 24.09 9.17 9.50
N VAL A 412 22.97 8.73 8.95
CA VAL A 412 21.78 9.55 8.69
C VAL A 412 20.91 9.55 9.95
N PRO A 413 20.24 10.66 10.32
CA PRO A 413 19.24 10.65 11.40
C PRO A 413 18.14 9.60 11.20
N GLU A 414 17.52 9.13 12.27
CA GLU A 414 16.25 8.39 12.16
C GLU A 414 15.10 9.38 12.00
N ASP A 415 14.39 9.30 10.86
CA ASP A 415 13.39 10.28 10.41
C ASP A 415 11.92 9.80 10.56
N GLU A 416 11.68 8.58 11.05
CA GLU A 416 10.35 7.98 11.28
C GLU A 416 9.49 8.65 12.38
N ASN A 417 9.89 9.83 12.90
CA ASN A 417 9.22 10.54 14.00
C ASN A 417 8.95 9.70 15.27
N LEU A 418 9.77 8.66 15.52
CA LEU A 418 9.67 7.78 16.69
C LEU A 418 10.32 8.36 17.96
N ARG A 419 11.14 9.40 17.82
CA ARG A 419 11.94 9.99 18.90
C ARG A 419 11.16 11.06 19.67
N GLU A 420 11.18 11.00 21.01
CA GLU A 420 10.71 12.10 21.87
C GLU A 420 11.82 13.15 22.06
N THR A 421 12.99 12.70 22.54
CA THR A 421 14.14 13.55 22.87
C THR A 421 15.44 12.95 22.33
N GLY A 422 16.51 13.76 22.33
CA GLY A 422 17.87 13.30 22.02
C GLY A 422 18.17 13.14 20.53
N SER A 423 19.11 12.26 20.21
CA SER A 423 19.61 12.04 18.86
C SER A 423 19.90 10.56 18.59
N TRP A 424 19.35 10.07 17.49
CA TRP A 424 19.50 8.71 17.00
C TRP A 424 19.79 8.79 15.49
N GLY A 425 20.85 8.11 15.06
CA GLY A 425 21.16 7.91 13.64
C GLY A 425 21.46 6.45 13.31
N GLN A 426 21.41 6.16 12.02
CA GLN A 426 21.59 4.84 11.42
C GLN A 426 22.59 4.86 10.27
N PHE A 427 23.27 3.72 10.06
CA PHE A 427 24.09 3.48 8.86
C PHE A 427 23.72 2.12 8.27
N THR A 428 22.98 2.14 7.17
CA THR A 428 22.31 0.98 6.58
C THR A 428 23.17 0.28 5.52
N LEU A 429 23.25 -1.05 5.63
CA LEU A 429 24.04 -1.93 4.77
C LEU A 429 23.15 -2.74 3.81
N TRP A 430 22.00 -3.21 4.31
CA TRP A 430 20.92 -3.79 3.51
C TRP A 430 19.57 -3.21 3.93
N GLN A 431 18.68 -3.03 2.94
CA GLN A 431 17.28 -2.63 3.10
C GLN A 431 16.46 -3.33 2.01
N GLN A 432 15.27 -3.82 2.33
CA GLN A 432 14.42 -4.56 1.38
C GLN A 432 15.14 -5.74 0.67
N GLY A 433 16.11 -6.36 1.34
CA GLY A 433 16.97 -7.41 0.77
C GLY A 433 17.94 -6.94 -0.33
N ARG A 434 18.10 -5.63 -0.52
CA ARG A 434 19.04 -4.99 -1.45
C ARG A 434 20.29 -4.51 -0.69
N LYS A 435 21.47 -4.75 -1.25
CA LYS A 435 22.76 -4.34 -0.67
C LYS A 435 23.09 -2.89 -1.04
N SER A 436 23.39 -2.06 -0.04
CA SER A 436 24.03 -0.76 -0.29
C SER A 436 25.50 -0.97 -0.66
N ALA A 437 25.82 -0.77 -1.94
CA ALA A 437 27.17 -0.98 -2.46
C ALA A 437 28.18 0.02 -1.88
N SER A 438 27.79 1.28 -1.68
CA SER A 438 28.60 2.33 -1.07
C SER A 438 28.85 2.04 0.41
N SER A 439 27.81 1.77 1.20
CA SER A 439 27.95 1.47 2.63
C SER A 439 28.88 0.27 2.87
N CYS A 440 28.72 -0.78 2.08
CA CYS A 440 29.54 -1.99 2.20
C CYS A 440 30.99 -1.84 1.72
N GLN A 441 31.35 -0.78 0.99
CA GLN A 441 32.76 -0.47 0.72
C GLN A 441 33.46 0.09 1.96
N SER A 442 32.72 0.76 2.85
CA SER A 442 33.24 1.32 4.09
C SER A 442 33.35 0.30 5.23
N VAL A 443 32.54 -0.77 5.20
CA VAL A 443 32.55 -1.87 6.21
C VAL A 443 32.68 -3.27 5.56
N PRO A 444 33.75 -3.51 4.78
CA PRO A 444 33.85 -4.65 3.88
C PRO A 444 33.87 -6.01 4.60
N LYS A 445 34.47 -6.10 5.81
CA LYS A 445 34.50 -7.37 6.54
C LYS A 445 33.11 -7.71 7.08
N THR A 446 32.40 -6.74 7.64
CA THR A 446 31.03 -6.91 8.14
C THR A 446 30.11 -7.36 7.01
N CYS A 447 30.17 -6.72 5.84
CA CYS A 447 29.36 -7.15 4.70
C CYS A 447 29.72 -8.55 4.20
N ALA A 448 31.02 -8.90 4.08
CA ALA A 448 31.44 -10.25 3.72
C ALA A 448 31.06 -11.33 4.77
N LEU A 449 31.00 -10.96 6.05
CA LEU A 449 30.52 -11.86 7.11
C LEU A 449 29.02 -12.17 6.92
N MET A 450 28.21 -11.14 6.57
CA MET A 450 26.75 -11.21 6.40
C MET A 450 26.31 -11.89 5.10
N GLU A 451 27.08 -11.80 4.02
CA GLU A 451 26.77 -12.42 2.72
C GLU A 451 26.55 -13.94 2.75
N ARG A 452 26.97 -14.60 3.84
CA ARG A 452 26.80 -16.04 4.07
C ARG A 452 25.42 -16.42 4.62
N TYR A 453 24.57 -15.44 4.98
CA TYR A 453 23.32 -15.65 5.71
C TYR A 453 22.10 -15.14 4.91
N PRO A 454 21.59 -15.91 3.94
CA PRO A 454 20.46 -15.53 3.09
C PRO A 454 19.16 -15.26 3.87
N GLU A 455 19.02 -15.79 5.08
CA GLU A 455 17.93 -15.48 6.01
C GLU A 455 17.88 -14.00 6.46
N ALA A 456 19.03 -13.31 6.45
CA ALA A 456 19.18 -11.91 6.80
C ALA A 456 19.29 -11.04 5.54
N ILE A 457 20.29 -11.28 4.67
CA ILE A 457 20.52 -10.44 3.48
C ILE A 457 19.39 -10.54 2.45
N GLY A 458 18.61 -11.62 2.48
CA GLY A 458 17.42 -11.82 1.66
C GLY A 458 16.12 -11.43 2.36
N CYS A 459 16.18 -10.82 3.55
CA CYS A 459 15.01 -10.32 4.26
C CYS A 459 14.48 -9.07 3.56
N LYS A 460 13.47 -9.26 2.69
CA LYS A 460 12.84 -8.18 1.93
C LYS A 460 11.97 -7.25 2.77
N ARG A 461 11.71 -7.62 4.03
CA ARG A 461 10.84 -6.91 4.96
C ARG A 461 11.60 -6.32 6.15
N GLY A 462 12.90 -6.06 5.98
CA GLY A 462 13.81 -5.77 7.08
C GLY A 462 15.13 -5.20 6.59
N GLN A 463 15.95 -4.80 7.56
CA GLN A 463 17.18 -4.05 7.35
C GLN A 463 18.36 -4.68 8.09
N ILE A 464 19.58 -4.39 7.61
CA ILE A 464 20.83 -4.64 8.31
C ILE A 464 21.52 -3.29 8.45
N LYS A 465 21.56 -2.75 9.68
CA LYS A 465 22.03 -1.39 9.95
C LYS A 465 22.78 -1.27 11.27
N PHE A 466 23.75 -0.37 11.34
CA PHE A 466 24.26 0.12 12.63
C PHE A 466 23.31 1.18 13.17
N SER A 467 23.06 1.18 14.48
CA SER A 467 22.25 2.21 15.16
C SER A 467 23.08 2.83 16.29
N VAL A 468 23.27 4.15 16.22
CA VAL A 468 23.92 4.95 17.26
C VAL A 468 22.88 5.83 17.95
N MET A 469 22.90 5.83 19.29
CA MET A 469 21.94 6.57 20.10
C MET A 469 22.67 7.36 21.19
N GLN A 470 22.46 8.68 21.19
CA GLN A 470 23.14 9.62 22.07
C GLN A 470 22.49 9.68 23.47
N PRO A 471 23.21 10.17 24.50
CA PRO A 471 22.65 10.44 25.83
C PRO A 471 21.34 11.23 25.80
N GLY A 472 20.41 10.91 26.71
CA GLY A 472 19.13 11.61 26.84
C GLY A 472 18.14 11.32 25.71
N THR A 473 18.33 10.23 24.96
CA THR A 473 17.42 9.82 23.88
C THR A 473 16.32 8.91 24.43
N HIS A 474 15.07 9.27 24.16
CA HIS A 474 13.91 8.42 24.38
C HIS A 474 13.18 8.19 23.06
N VAL A 475 12.84 6.92 22.78
CA VAL A 475 12.04 6.51 21.62
C VAL A 475 10.70 6.00 22.13
N TRP A 476 9.62 6.62 21.65
CA TRP A 476 8.24 6.34 22.05
C TRP A 476 7.89 4.83 21.93
N PRO A 477 6.88 4.35 22.66
CA PRO A 477 6.28 3.03 22.40
C PRO A 477 5.82 2.94 20.93
N HIS A 478 6.36 1.98 20.19
CA HIS A 478 6.04 1.77 18.78
C HIS A 478 6.04 0.28 18.42
N THR A 479 5.53 -0.05 17.24
CA THR A 479 5.60 -1.40 16.67
C THR A 479 6.17 -1.31 15.27
N GLY A 480 7.04 -2.25 14.93
CA GLY A 480 7.37 -2.56 13.55
C GLY A 480 6.15 -3.04 12.76
N PRO A 481 6.25 -3.09 11.43
CA PRO A 481 5.10 -3.06 10.55
C PRO A 481 4.54 -4.44 10.21
N THR A 482 5.31 -5.48 10.50
CA THR A 482 5.14 -6.82 9.97
C THR A 482 5.61 -7.86 10.99
N ASN A 483 4.80 -8.87 11.25
CA ASN A 483 5.22 -10.05 12.03
C ASN A 483 6.12 -11.02 11.22
N CYS A 484 6.53 -10.64 10.00
CA CYS A 484 7.30 -11.49 9.09
C CYS A 484 8.81 -11.45 9.35
N ARG A 485 9.28 -10.63 10.30
CA ARG A 485 10.70 -10.51 10.68
C ARG A 485 10.90 -10.74 12.18
N LEU A 486 12.11 -11.12 12.56
CA LEU A 486 12.62 -11.01 13.92
C LEU A 486 13.85 -10.11 13.89
N ARG A 487 13.99 -9.24 14.89
CA ARG A 487 15.05 -8.25 14.98
C ARG A 487 16.12 -8.71 15.96
N MET A 488 17.35 -8.89 15.47
CA MET A 488 18.52 -9.17 16.30
C MET A 488 19.28 -7.86 16.60
N HIS A 489 19.60 -7.62 17.86
CA HIS A 489 20.46 -6.52 18.30
C HIS A 489 21.76 -7.08 18.91
N LEU A 490 22.88 -6.91 18.21
CA LEU A 490 24.22 -7.16 18.72
C LEU A 490 24.75 -5.89 19.42
N GLY A 491 25.14 -6.00 20.69
CA GLY A 491 25.82 -4.91 21.42
C GLY A 491 27.25 -4.68 20.91
N LEU A 492 27.59 -3.44 20.54
CA LEU A 492 28.93 -3.07 20.06
C LEU A 492 29.68 -2.12 21.01
N VAL A 493 29.00 -1.07 21.47
CA VAL A 493 29.44 -0.18 22.56
C VAL A 493 28.22 0.08 23.43
N VAL A 494 28.22 -0.41 24.66
CA VAL A 494 27.02 -0.37 25.52
C VAL A 494 27.37 0.18 26.91
N PRO A 495 27.12 1.48 27.16
CA PRO A 495 27.23 2.04 28.49
C PRO A 495 26.04 1.62 29.37
N LYS A 496 26.24 1.62 30.69
CA LYS A 496 25.19 1.33 31.68
C LYS A 496 24.10 2.41 31.63
N GLY A 497 22.83 2.00 31.75
CA GLY A 497 21.67 2.90 31.59
C GLY A 497 21.01 2.84 30.20
N CYS A 498 21.41 1.91 29.34
CA CYS A 498 20.76 1.65 28.05
C CYS A 498 19.79 0.45 28.16
N LYS A 499 18.48 0.69 28.06
CA LYS A 499 17.45 -0.35 28.21
C LYS A 499 16.41 -0.33 27.07
N ILE A 500 15.85 -1.49 26.76
CA ILE A 500 14.76 -1.70 25.81
C ILE A 500 13.65 -2.52 26.46
N ARG A 501 12.41 -2.02 26.40
CA ARG A 501 11.20 -2.75 26.75
C ARG A 501 10.62 -3.37 25.49
N CYS A 502 10.19 -4.63 25.56
CA CYS A 502 9.28 -5.22 24.59
C CYS A 502 8.11 -5.85 25.36
N THR A 503 6.90 -5.34 25.15
CA THR A 503 5.70 -5.61 25.97
C THR A 503 5.91 -5.26 27.46
N THR A 504 5.84 -6.23 28.37
CA THR A 504 6.06 -6.07 29.82
C THR A 504 7.52 -6.21 30.23
N ASP A 505 8.36 -6.78 29.36
CA ASP A 505 9.69 -7.27 29.72
C ASP A 505 10.78 -6.31 29.23
N THR A 506 11.52 -5.73 30.16
CA THR A 506 12.65 -4.84 29.89
C THR A 506 13.98 -5.60 29.97
N ARG A 507 14.88 -5.32 29.02
CA ARG A 507 16.25 -5.88 28.96
C ARG A 507 17.27 -4.79 28.68
N GLU A 508 18.51 -5.07 29.06
CA GLU A 508 19.68 -4.26 28.70
C GLU A 508 20.50 -5.00 27.64
N TRP A 509 21.27 -4.26 26.84
CA TRP A 509 22.23 -4.88 25.91
C TRP A 509 23.53 -5.24 26.65
N GLU A 510 24.27 -6.22 26.12
CA GLU A 510 25.62 -6.56 26.56
C GLU A 510 26.57 -6.51 25.34
N GLU A 511 27.80 -6.03 25.53
CA GLU A 511 28.79 -6.00 24.44
C GLU A 511 29.15 -7.41 23.96
N GLY A 512 29.13 -7.60 22.64
CA GLY A 512 29.37 -8.90 22.02
C GLY A 512 28.24 -9.92 22.18
N LYS A 513 27.06 -9.51 22.70
CA LYS A 513 25.87 -10.36 22.85
C LYS A 513 24.70 -9.94 22.00
N VAL A 514 23.92 -10.94 21.59
CA VAL A 514 22.72 -10.74 20.76
C VAL A 514 21.45 -10.86 21.60
N LEU A 515 20.66 -9.79 21.64
CA LEU A 515 19.24 -9.85 21.97
C LEU A 515 18.44 -10.16 20.69
N ILE A 516 17.35 -10.92 20.82
CA ILE A 516 16.41 -11.16 19.72
C ILE A 516 14.98 -10.90 20.22
N PHE A 517 14.24 -10.08 19.50
CA PHE A 517 12.84 -9.79 19.75
C PHE A 517 12.05 -9.73 18.45
N ASP A 518 10.73 -9.88 18.58
CA ASP A 518 9.79 -9.60 17.50
C ASP A 518 9.40 -8.12 17.58
N ASP A 519 9.87 -7.31 16.64
CA ASP A 519 9.64 -5.85 16.67
C ASP A 519 8.19 -5.48 16.30
N SER A 520 7.36 -6.42 15.81
CA SER A 520 5.93 -6.21 15.63
C SER A 520 5.14 -6.06 16.94
N PHE A 521 5.75 -6.44 18.07
CA PHE A 521 5.26 -6.13 19.41
C PHE A 521 5.67 -4.72 19.85
N GLU A 522 4.87 -4.12 20.73
CA GLU A 522 5.18 -2.79 21.28
C GLU A 522 6.52 -2.80 22.01
N HIS A 523 7.42 -1.94 21.56
CA HIS A 523 8.72 -1.75 22.17
C HIS A 523 9.07 -0.27 22.33
N GLU A 524 9.92 0.02 23.31
CA GLU A 524 10.25 1.35 23.80
C GLU A 524 11.71 1.35 24.26
N VAL A 525 12.44 2.45 24.04
CA VAL A 525 13.90 2.49 24.20
C VAL A 525 14.34 3.76 24.91
N TRP A 526 15.17 3.58 25.95
CA TRP A 526 15.78 4.68 26.70
C TRP A 526 17.30 4.60 26.64
N GLN A 527 17.90 5.78 26.49
CA GLN A 527 19.32 6.04 26.55
C GLN A 527 19.56 7.04 27.69
N GLU A 528 19.71 6.51 28.91
CA GLU A 528 19.92 7.26 30.15
C GLU A 528 21.41 7.31 30.56
N ALA A 529 22.32 6.94 29.65
CA ALA A 529 23.75 6.85 29.91
C ALA A 529 24.50 8.15 29.53
N ASP A 530 25.68 8.37 30.12
CA ASP A 530 26.50 9.56 29.89
C ASP A 530 27.25 9.57 28.53
N THR A 531 27.30 8.43 27.83
CA THR A 531 27.99 8.26 26.55
C THR A 531 27.08 7.59 25.51
N TYR A 532 27.47 7.61 24.23
CA TYR A 532 26.67 7.01 23.16
C TYR A 532 26.57 5.48 23.28
N ARG A 533 25.44 4.92 22.82
CA ARG A 533 25.23 3.48 22.61
C ARG A 533 25.35 3.16 21.13
N LEU A 534 26.13 2.15 20.78
CA LEU A 534 26.23 1.61 19.43
C LEU A 534 25.82 0.15 19.41
N ILE A 535 24.87 -0.19 18.53
CA ILE A 535 24.41 -1.57 18.29
C ILE A 535 24.42 -1.88 16.79
N PHE A 536 24.47 -3.17 16.44
CA PHE A 536 24.25 -3.66 15.09
C PHE A 536 22.92 -4.41 15.02
N ILE A 537 22.03 -3.93 14.16
CA ILE A 537 20.69 -4.45 13.93
C ILE A 537 20.75 -5.39 12.72
N VAL A 538 20.26 -6.61 12.89
CA VAL A 538 20.13 -7.62 11.82
C VAL A 538 18.72 -8.17 11.85
N ASP A 539 17.90 -7.76 10.91
CA ASP A 539 16.58 -8.38 10.71
C ASP A 539 16.72 -9.70 9.96
N VAL A 540 15.97 -10.71 10.38
CA VAL A 540 15.86 -12.01 9.71
C VAL A 540 14.41 -12.34 9.42
N TRP A 541 14.15 -13.14 8.39
CA TRP A 541 12.83 -13.72 8.17
C TRP A 541 12.36 -14.51 9.39
N HIS A 542 11.10 -14.34 9.79
CA HIS A 542 10.46 -15.17 10.82
C HIS A 542 10.65 -16.66 10.49
N PRO A 543 11.11 -17.50 11.44
CA PRO A 543 11.63 -18.84 11.14
C PRO A 543 10.61 -19.76 10.46
N GLU A 544 9.33 -19.63 10.82
CA GLU A 544 8.23 -20.45 10.29
C GLU A 544 7.77 -20.05 8.87
N LEU A 545 8.27 -18.94 8.31
CA LEU A 545 7.98 -18.59 6.91
C LEU A 545 8.64 -19.60 5.97
N SER A 546 7.84 -20.22 5.10
CA SER A 546 8.33 -21.10 4.05
C SER A 546 9.18 -20.34 3.02
N HIS A 547 10.05 -21.07 2.30
CA HIS A 547 10.87 -20.48 1.24
C HIS A 547 10.03 -19.78 0.15
N SER A 548 8.88 -20.36 -0.20
CA SER A 548 7.95 -19.76 -1.17
C SER A 548 7.37 -18.43 -0.66
N GLN A 549 6.99 -18.33 0.61
CA GLN A 549 6.52 -17.06 1.19
C GLN A 549 7.63 -16.00 1.20
N ARG A 550 8.86 -16.35 1.61
CA ARG A 550 10.01 -15.41 1.58
C ARG A 550 10.26 -14.87 0.17
N GLN A 551 10.05 -15.70 -0.87
CA GLN A 551 10.12 -15.27 -2.27
C GLN A 551 8.91 -14.44 -2.72
N SER A 552 7.68 -14.82 -2.37
CA SER A 552 6.46 -14.19 -2.89
C SER A 552 6.00 -12.93 -2.16
N LEU A 553 6.36 -12.77 -0.88
CA LEU A 553 6.00 -11.60 -0.08
C LEU A 553 6.61 -10.33 -0.71
N SER A 554 5.80 -9.29 -0.80
CA SER A 554 6.24 -7.94 -1.17
C SER A 554 7.33 -7.44 -0.21
N PRO A 555 8.29 -6.62 -0.70
CA PRO A 555 9.15 -5.84 0.18
C PRO A 555 8.36 -4.91 1.11
N ILE A 556 9.03 -4.60 2.22
CA ILE A 556 8.71 -3.67 3.31
C ILE A 556 10.08 -3.11 3.74
#